data_AF-A0A165YEZ0-F1
#
_entry.id   AF-A0A165YEZ0-F1
#
_cell.length_a   1.000
_cell.length_b   1.000
_cell.length_c   1.000
_cell.angle_alpha   90.00
_cell.angle_beta   90.00
_cell.angle_gamma   90.00
#
_symmetry.space_group_name_H-M   'P 1'
#
loop_
_entity.id
_entity.type
_entity.pdbx_description
1 polymer ?
#
loop_
_entity_poly.entity_id
_entity_poly.type
_entity_poly.pdbx_seq_one_letter_code
_entity_poly.pdbx_strand_id
1 'polypeptide(L)'
;MSSEQTNSSLKLIQPKNVMFGSLGLTKSDDKADLKNISPTTPQMPSLYIGDKSASPTLRYRPFHNSGFVALTKEDRTYFIYCENPDVSKRKIAEGTYKDDQSFVDYLGNSATEITPILRDLSTQSVTKQQVSGFNNGINTDAFSELKEIVQVVSDDIAGTFWALVETDSGKLYCPIRVVDTKTSNVQDDKLPKESGKIHWGHYLLPSDFLANYYERNTVTLGSELLLHLFGLGNFAQNMPVTCDGLRAEVVPGKKFLSRSSCNNDIETQFDAIKQAILEFDIE
;
A
#
# COMPACT_ATOMS: atom_id res chain seq x y z
N MET A 1 11.99 -26.25 9.53
CA MET A 1 11.37 -25.40 10.58
C MET A 1 9.98 -25.94 10.74
N SER A 2 9.61 -26.30 11.98
CA SER A 2 8.25 -26.72 12.25
C SER A 2 7.36 -25.49 12.06
N SER A 3 6.12 -25.70 11.64
CA SER A 3 5.14 -24.64 11.38
C SER A 3 4.02 -24.68 12.40
N GLU A 4 4.26 -25.31 13.56
CA GLU A 4 3.21 -25.60 14.52
C GLU A 4 3.07 -24.48 15.55
N GLN A 5 1.94 -23.82 15.41
CA GLN A 5 1.48 -22.70 16.21
C GLN A 5 0.99 -23.21 17.58
N THR A 6 1.72 -22.93 18.66
CA THR A 6 1.43 -23.50 20.01
C THR A 6 0.45 -22.66 20.86
N ASN A 7 0.18 -21.41 20.46
CA ASN A 7 -0.71 -20.49 21.18
C ASN A 7 -2.10 -20.41 20.53
N SER A 8 -3.07 -21.20 21.00
CA SER A 8 -4.43 -21.24 20.42
C SER A 8 -5.19 -19.91 20.35
N SER A 9 -4.72 -18.84 21.01
CA SER A 9 -5.28 -17.49 20.89
C SER A 9 -4.77 -16.70 19.67
N LEU A 10 -3.64 -17.11 19.08
CA LEU A 10 -3.04 -16.48 17.91
C LEU A 10 -3.77 -16.88 16.63
N LYS A 11 -4.50 -15.92 16.05
CA LYS A 11 -5.04 -16.08 14.70
C LYS A 11 -3.98 -15.66 13.68
N LEU A 12 -3.34 -16.63 13.04
CA LEU A 12 -2.38 -16.39 11.96
C LEU A 12 -3.03 -15.67 10.79
N ILE A 13 -2.23 -14.85 10.11
CA ILE A 13 -2.67 -14.18 8.89
C ILE A 13 -2.48 -15.13 7.73
N GLN A 14 -3.57 -15.36 7.02
CA GLN A 14 -3.54 -16.17 5.81
C GLN A 14 -3.19 -15.25 4.63
N PRO A 15 -2.25 -15.63 3.74
CA PRO A 15 -1.91 -14.82 2.57
C PRO A 15 -3.14 -14.43 1.73
N LYS A 16 -4.14 -15.32 1.64
CA LYS A 16 -5.42 -15.10 0.95
C LYS A 16 -6.29 -13.98 1.54
N ASN A 17 -5.95 -13.47 2.72
CA ASN A 17 -6.66 -12.38 3.40
C ASN A 17 -5.98 -11.02 3.15
N VAL A 18 -4.83 -11.00 2.47
CA VAL A 18 -4.22 -9.75 2.00
C VAL A 18 -5.06 -9.22 0.87
N MET A 19 -5.72 -8.08 1.09
CA MET A 19 -6.55 -7.43 0.09
C MET A 19 -5.68 -6.75 -0.97
N PHE A 20 -4.65 -6.03 -0.52
CA PHE A 20 -3.68 -5.33 -1.34
C PHE A 20 -2.57 -4.78 -0.43
N GLY A 21 -1.55 -4.17 -1.03
CA GLY A 21 -0.61 -3.33 -0.31
C GLY A 21 -0.52 -1.92 -0.86
N SER A 22 0.18 -1.04 -0.14
CA SER A 22 0.42 0.33 -0.60
C SER A 22 1.85 0.79 -0.40
N LEU A 23 2.41 1.40 -1.44
CA LEU A 23 3.80 1.83 -1.50
C LEU A 23 3.88 3.35 -1.63
N GLY A 24 4.69 4.02 -0.81
CA GLY A 24 4.99 5.43 -1.01
C GLY A 24 5.94 5.61 -2.19
N LEU A 25 5.70 6.61 -3.04
CA LEU A 25 6.63 7.00 -4.10
C LEU A 25 7.12 8.43 -3.87
N THR A 26 8.34 8.73 -4.35
CA THR A 26 8.92 10.06 -4.33
C THR A 26 8.00 11.05 -5.03
N LYS A 27 7.75 12.19 -4.38
CA LYS A 27 7.09 13.32 -5.04
C LYS A 27 8.16 14.06 -5.83
N SER A 28 7.95 14.17 -7.14
CA SER A 28 8.65 15.16 -7.95
C SER A 28 7.98 16.52 -7.78
N ASP A 29 8.76 17.60 -7.77
CA ASP A 29 8.25 18.98 -7.82
C ASP A 29 7.55 19.25 -9.17
N ASP A 30 7.99 18.55 -10.22
CA ASP A 30 7.31 18.49 -11.50
C ASP A 30 6.40 17.24 -11.54
N LYS A 31 5.08 17.47 -11.47
CA LYS A 31 4.08 16.40 -11.52
C LYS A 31 4.09 15.63 -12.84
N ALA A 32 4.66 16.20 -13.90
CA ALA A 32 4.84 15.55 -15.21
C ALA A 32 6.15 14.74 -15.29
N ASP A 33 7.13 14.99 -14.42
CA ASP A 33 8.43 14.31 -14.46
C ASP A 33 8.44 12.94 -13.77
N LEU A 34 7.63 12.04 -14.33
CA LEU A 34 7.35 10.71 -13.81
C LEU A 34 8.53 9.75 -14.01
N LYS A 35 9.57 10.15 -14.78
CA LYS A 35 10.81 9.39 -14.96
C LYS A 35 11.60 9.23 -13.66
N ASN A 36 11.42 10.16 -12.73
CA ASN A 36 12.11 10.24 -11.45
C ASN A 36 11.26 9.69 -10.28
N ILE A 37 10.07 9.16 -10.57
CA ILE A 37 9.27 8.46 -9.55
C ILE A 37 9.98 7.16 -9.19
N SER A 38 10.28 7.01 -7.91
CA SER A 38 10.84 5.79 -7.32
C SER A 38 10.15 5.54 -5.98
N PRO A 39 10.22 4.32 -5.42
CA PRO A 39 9.78 4.07 -4.06
C PRO A 39 10.45 5.05 -3.08
N THR A 40 9.66 5.60 -2.16
CA THR A 40 10.21 6.35 -1.04
C THR A 40 11.03 5.38 -0.20
N THR A 41 12.35 5.43 -0.25
CA THR A 41 13.19 4.66 0.66
C THR A 41 13.18 5.32 2.04
N PRO A 42 13.25 4.56 3.14
CA PRO A 42 13.34 3.10 3.30
C PRO A 42 11.98 2.31 3.28
N GLN A 43 10.91 2.85 2.70
CA GLN A 43 9.55 2.33 2.94
C GLN A 43 9.27 1.02 2.20
N MET A 44 8.83 -0.01 2.95
CA MET A 44 8.23 -1.22 2.38
C MET A 44 6.72 -1.06 2.20
N PRO A 45 6.09 -1.79 1.25
CA PRO A 45 4.65 -1.70 1.05
C PRO A 45 3.90 -2.04 2.34
N SER A 46 2.99 -1.16 2.75
CA SER A 46 2.04 -1.49 3.82
C SER A 46 1.10 -2.58 3.33
N LEU A 47 0.67 -3.51 4.19
CA LEU A 47 -0.28 -4.57 3.85
C LEU A 47 -1.64 -4.23 4.46
N TYR A 48 -2.70 -4.39 3.67
CA TYR A 48 -4.08 -4.22 4.09
C TYR A 48 -4.74 -5.60 4.07
N ILE A 49 -5.12 -6.06 5.26
CA ILE A 49 -5.59 -7.42 5.49
C ILE A 49 -7.02 -7.32 6.03
N GLY A 50 -7.91 -8.09 5.45
CA GLY A 50 -9.31 -8.19 5.86
C GLY A 50 -9.77 -9.62 5.76
N ASP A 51 -10.67 -10.05 6.65
CA ASP A 51 -11.33 -11.34 6.47
C ASP A 51 -12.12 -11.33 5.14
N LYS A 52 -12.36 -12.53 4.60
CA LYS A 52 -13.14 -12.74 3.38
C LYS A 52 -14.58 -12.19 3.47
N SER A 53 -15.11 -12.00 4.68
CA SER A 53 -16.48 -11.54 4.96
C SER A 53 -16.58 -10.17 5.66
N ALA A 54 -15.48 -9.39 5.72
CA ALA A 54 -15.35 -8.08 6.38
C ALA A 54 -15.39 -8.08 7.94
N SER A 55 -14.82 -7.00 8.51
CA SER A 55 -14.61 -6.62 9.92
C SER A 55 -13.91 -7.58 10.91
N PRO A 56 -12.89 -7.12 11.67
CA PRO A 56 -12.11 -5.88 11.53
C PRO A 56 -11.02 -6.01 10.46
N THR A 57 -10.47 -4.88 10.01
CA THR A 57 -9.31 -4.88 9.09
C THR A 57 -8.01 -4.67 9.87
N LEU A 58 -6.93 -5.27 9.40
CA LEU A 58 -5.59 -5.11 9.92
C LEU A 58 -4.73 -4.38 8.90
N ARG A 59 -4.02 -3.34 9.34
CA ARG A 59 -3.01 -2.66 8.52
C ARG A 59 -1.63 -2.91 9.10
N TYR A 60 -0.77 -3.59 8.33
CA TYR A 60 0.66 -3.67 8.60
C TYR A 60 1.42 -2.59 7.86
N ARG A 61 2.34 -1.94 8.55
CA ARG A 61 3.27 -0.93 8.03
C ARG A 61 4.65 -1.31 8.53
N PRO A 62 5.33 -2.26 7.88
CA PRO A 62 6.46 -2.89 8.51
C PRO A 62 7.72 -2.02 8.50
N PHE A 63 7.88 -1.15 7.50
CA PHE A 63 9.04 -0.26 7.39
C PHE A 63 8.57 1.12 6.96
N HIS A 64 8.61 2.05 7.90
CA HIS A 64 8.27 3.46 7.71
C HIS A 64 9.27 4.31 8.49
N ASN A 65 9.41 5.59 8.16
CA ASN A 65 10.27 6.50 8.93
C ASN A 65 9.88 6.60 10.42
N SER A 66 8.67 6.16 10.76
CA SER A 66 8.12 6.10 12.12
C SER A 66 8.19 4.70 12.76
N GLY A 67 8.86 3.73 12.11
CA GLY A 67 8.98 2.34 12.56
C GLY A 67 7.87 1.40 12.09
N PHE A 68 7.85 0.21 12.70
CA PHE A 68 6.92 -0.88 12.41
C PHE A 68 5.60 -0.70 13.17
N VAL A 69 4.48 -0.82 12.45
CA VAL A 69 3.15 -0.65 13.02
C VAL A 69 2.20 -1.69 12.44
N ALA A 70 1.56 -2.46 13.31
CA ALA A 70 0.40 -3.31 13.03
C ALA A 70 -0.77 -2.82 13.86
N LEU A 71 -1.80 -2.30 13.20
CA LEU A 71 -2.97 -1.77 13.88
C LEU A 71 -4.20 -2.45 13.33
N THR A 72 -4.99 -2.99 14.25
CA THR A 72 -6.40 -3.25 13.96
C THR A 72 -7.08 -1.90 13.75
N LYS A 73 -7.82 -1.80 12.65
CA LYS A 73 -8.70 -0.68 12.38
C LYS A 73 -10.13 -1.20 12.47
N GLU A 74 -11.02 -0.30 12.88
CA GLU A 74 -12.45 -0.48 12.67
C GLU A 74 -12.75 -0.73 11.18
N ASP A 75 -13.99 -1.06 10.86
CA ASP A 75 -14.39 -1.31 9.48
C ASP A 75 -14.02 -0.20 8.51
N ARG A 76 -13.30 -0.57 7.46
CA ARG A 76 -12.87 0.35 6.40
C ARG A 76 -13.42 -0.11 5.07
N THR A 77 -13.85 0.88 4.29
CA THR A 77 -14.08 0.74 2.86
C THR A 77 -12.94 1.43 2.12
N TYR A 78 -12.49 0.79 1.05
CA TYR A 78 -11.40 1.22 0.20
C TYR A 78 -11.91 1.70 -1.14
N PHE A 79 -11.22 2.69 -1.65
CA PHE A 79 -11.43 3.28 -2.96
C PHE A 79 -10.07 3.45 -3.63
N ILE A 80 -10.07 3.45 -4.95
CA ILE A 80 -8.93 3.91 -5.73
C ILE A 80 -9.18 5.35 -6.16
N TYR A 81 -8.11 6.14 -6.28
CA TYR A 81 -8.20 7.45 -6.89
C TYR A 81 -6.97 7.76 -7.74
N CYS A 82 -7.20 8.53 -8.78
CA CYS A 82 -6.15 9.16 -9.57
C CYS A 82 -6.30 10.68 -9.47
N GLU A 83 -5.20 11.37 -9.15
CA GLU A 83 -5.16 12.82 -9.03
C GLU A 83 -4.71 13.42 -10.37
N ASN A 84 -5.56 14.22 -11.00
CA ASN A 84 -5.12 15.10 -12.08
C ASN A 84 -4.11 16.10 -11.50
N PRO A 85 -2.90 16.23 -12.07
CA PRO A 85 -1.90 17.15 -11.59
C PRO A 85 -2.37 18.63 -11.55
N ASP A 86 -3.34 19.01 -12.36
CA ASP A 86 -3.89 20.37 -12.39
C ASP A 86 -4.98 20.60 -11.33
N VAL A 87 -5.40 19.55 -10.62
CA VAL A 87 -6.49 19.57 -9.64
C VAL A 87 -5.97 19.42 -8.21
N SER A 88 -6.65 20.09 -7.27
CA SER A 88 -6.35 19.93 -5.84
C SER A 88 -7.16 18.80 -5.20
N LYS A 89 -6.58 18.04 -4.25
CA LYS A 89 -7.26 16.97 -3.50
C LYS A 89 -8.58 17.38 -2.84
N ARG A 90 -8.70 18.66 -2.46
CA ARG A 90 -9.93 19.21 -1.88
C ARG A 90 -11.12 19.11 -2.85
N LYS A 91 -10.91 19.41 -4.13
CA LYS A 91 -11.93 19.27 -5.18
C LYS A 91 -12.37 17.81 -5.38
N ILE A 92 -11.44 16.86 -5.21
CA ILE A 92 -11.73 15.42 -5.28
C ILE A 92 -12.71 15.02 -4.14
N ALA A 93 -12.45 15.44 -2.90
CA ALA A 93 -13.34 15.14 -1.77
C ALA A 93 -14.75 15.74 -1.92
N GLU A 94 -14.86 16.90 -2.56
CA GLU A 94 -16.13 17.61 -2.75
C GLU A 94 -16.99 17.02 -3.89
N GLY A 95 -16.48 16.04 -4.64
CA GLY A 95 -17.20 15.40 -5.74
C GLY A 95 -17.32 16.27 -7.00
N THR A 96 -16.61 17.39 -7.07
CA THR A 96 -16.63 18.36 -8.18
C THR A 96 -15.59 18.03 -9.25
N TYR A 97 -15.03 16.82 -9.22
CA TYR A 97 -13.89 16.41 -10.04
C TYR A 97 -14.28 15.76 -11.38
N LYS A 98 -15.56 15.44 -11.59
CA LYS A 98 -16.03 14.72 -12.80
C LYS A 98 -15.80 15.49 -14.09
N ASP A 99 -15.73 16.82 -14.01
CA ASP A 99 -15.51 17.68 -15.16
C ASP A 99 -14.01 17.75 -15.55
N ASP A 100 -13.09 17.36 -14.66
CA ASP A 100 -11.63 17.50 -14.79
C ASP A 100 -10.88 16.14 -14.84
N GLN A 101 -11.59 15.02 -15.07
CA GLN A 101 -11.05 13.66 -15.34
C GLN A 101 -10.13 13.04 -14.24
N SER A 102 -10.04 13.63 -13.05
CA SER A 102 -9.67 12.84 -11.86
C SER A 102 -10.78 11.82 -11.60
N PHE A 103 -10.48 10.66 -11.03
CA PHE A 103 -11.54 9.74 -10.64
C PHE A 103 -11.31 9.14 -9.26
N VAL A 104 -12.41 8.71 -8.67
CA VAL A 104 -12.47 7.92 -7.46
C VAL A 104 -13.46 6.80 -7.73
N ASP A 105 -13.00 5.57 -7.60
CA ASP A 105 -13.84 4.39 -7.76
C ASP A 105 -13.84 3.54 -6.50
N TYR A 106 -15.00 2.94 -6.23
CA TYR A 106 -15.18 1.98 -5.15
C TYR A 106 -14.34 0.73 -5.41
N LEU A 107 -13.56 0.32 -4.41
CA LEU A 107 -12.73 -0.88 -4.49
C LEU A 107 -13.31 -2.03 -3.68
N GLY A 108 -13.94 -1.77 -2.53
CA GLY A 108 -14.47 -2.82 -1.67
C GLY A 108 -14.11 -2.65 -0.20
N ASN A 109 -14.58 -3.57 0.63
CA ASN A 109 -14.22 -3.64 2.06
C ASN A 109 -13.59 -4.98 2.48
N SER A 110 -13.44 -5.93 1.56
CA SER A 110 -12.96 -7.29 1.83
C SER A 110 -12.06 -7.83 0.72
N ALA A 111 -11.26 -8.86 1.01
CA ALA A 111 -10.42 -9.49 -0.01
C ALA A 111 -11.24 -10.11 -1.15
N THR A 112 -12.45 -10.60 -0.86
CA THR A 112 -13.35 -11.21 -1.83
C THR A 112 -13.86 -10.20 -2.87
N GLU A 113 -14.13 -8.96 -2.45
CA GLU A 113 -14.56 -7.88 -3.35
C GLU A 113 -13.38 -7.27 -4.12
N ILE A 114 -12.29 -7.00 -3.40
CA ILE A 114 -11.18 -6.21 -3.92
C ILE A 114 -10.33 -7.00 -4.92
N THR A 115 -10.04 -8.28 -4.63
CA THR A 115 -9.11 -9.08 -5.45
C THR A 115 -9.58 -9.21 -6.92
N PRO A 116 -10.86 -9.53 -7.20
CA PRO A 116 -11.36 -9.52 -8.57
C PRO A 116 -11.22 -8.18 -9.27
N ILE A 117 -11.54 -7.07 -8.59
CA ILE A 117 -11.44 -5.71 -9.18
C ILE A 117 -9.98 -5.41 -9.56
N LEU A 118 -9.01 -5.68 -8.68
CA LEU A 118 -7.59 -5.44 -8.99
C LEU A 118 -7.08 -6.29 -10.16
N ARG A 119 -7.56 -7.54 -10.26
CA ARG A 119 -7.24 -8.40 -11.40
C ARG A 119 -7.82 -7.83 -12.69
N ASP A 120 -9.06 -7.35 -12.65
CA ASP A 120 -9.75 -6.80 -13.82
C ASP A 120 -9.17 -5.43 -14.25
N LEU A 121 -8.51 -4.70 -13.34
CA LEU A 121 -7.68 -3.53 -13.67
C LEU A 121 -6.37 -3.88 -14.37
N SER A 122 -5.87 -5.11 -14.23
CA SER A 122 -4.56 -5.56 -14.74
C SER A 122 -4.63 -6.05 -16.20
N THR A 123 -5.37 -5.37 -17.07
CA THR A 123 -5.64 -5.83 -18.45
C THR A 123 -4.54 -5.47 -19.45
N GLN A 124 -3.73 -4.45 -19.16
CA GLN A 124 -2.56 -4.08 -19.95
C GLN A 124 -1.34 -3.89 -19.06
N SER A 125 -0.24 -4.53 -19.43
CA SER A 125 1.06 -4.39 -18.78
C SER A 125 1.98 -3.49 -19.60
N VAL A 126 2.60 -2.52 -18.94
CA VAL A 126 3.56 -1.57 -19.54
C VAL A 126 4.83 -1.47 -18.70
N THR A 127 5.92 -1.03 -19.29
CA THR A 127 7.15 -0.70 -18.54
C THR A 127 7.08 0.73 -18.02
N LYS A 128 7.84 1.00 -16.94
CA LYS A 128 8.05 2.36 -16.43
C LYS A 128 8.56 3.30 -17.52
N GLN A 129 9.45 2.81 -18.39
CA GLN A 129 9.99 3.58 -19.51
C GLN A 129 8.94 3.90 -20.58
N GLN A 130 7.99 3.00 -20.86
CA GLN A 130 6.88 3.29 -21.77
C GLN A 130 5.99 4.39 -21.22
N VAL A 131 5.55 4.28 -19.96
CA VAL A 131 4.74 5.32 -19.29
C VAL A 131 5.48 6.66 -19.28
N SER A 132 6.77 6.65 -18.92
CA SER A 132 7.60 7.84 -18.95
C SER A 132 7.74 8.43 -20.36
N GLY A 133 7.93 7.60 -21.38
CA GLY A 133 7.99 8.02 -22.77
C GLY A 133 6.71 8.71 -23.21
N PHE A 134 5.55 8.07 -22.97
CA PHE A 134 4.24 8.64 -23.29
C PHE A 134 4.03 10.00 -22.65
N ASN A 135 4.31 10.11 -21.34
CA ASN A 135 4.14 11.37 -20.61
C ASN A 135 5.11 12.47 -21.06
N ASN A 136 6.21 12.12 -21.74
CA ASN A 136 7.15 13.06 -22.36
C ASN A 136 6.86 13.29 -23.86
N GLY A 137 5.67 12.92 -24.36
CA GLY A 137 5.29 13.12 -25.76
C GLY A 137 5.99 12.19 -26.75
N ILE A 138 6.63 11.12 -26.26
CA ILE A 138 7.22 10.08 -27.12
C ILE A 138 6.15 9.08 -27.48
N ASN A 139 5.81 9.02 -28.77
CA ASN A 139 4.92 7.99 -29.29
C ASN A 139 5.64 6.63 -29.28
N THR A 140 5.07 5.67 -28.56
CA THR A 140 5.51 4.27 -28.58
C THR A 140 4.36 3.39 -29.05
N ASP A 141 4.65 2.33 -29.80
CA ASP A 141 3.65 1.36 -30.25
C ASP A 141 2.89 0.68 -29.09
N ALA A 142 3.47 0.71 -27.88
CA ALA A 142 2.86 0.23 -26.64
C ALA A 142 1.53 0.92 -26.27
N PHE A 143 1.28 2.12 -26.82
CA PHE A 143 0.03 2.88 -26.64
C PHE A 143 -0.71 3.06 -27.97
N SER A 144 -0.52 2.15 -28.92
CA SER A 144 -1.27 2.10 -30.18
C SER A 144 -2.80 2.09 -29.96
N GLU A 145 -3.25 1.53 -28.83
CA GLU A 145 -4.55 1.79 -28.23
C GLU A 145 -4.36 2.36 -26.82
N LEU A 146 -4.87 3.56 -26.56
CA LEU A 146 -4.89 4.14 -25.22
C LEU A 146 -5.89 3.36 -24.36
N LYS A 147 -5.43 2.82 -23.22
CA LYS A 147 -6.31 2.25 -22.20
C LYS A 147 -6.44 3.21 -21.04
N GLU A 148 -7.60 3.19 -20.40
CA GLU A 148 -7.88 4.08 -19.27
C GLU A 148 -6.99 3.76 -18.07
N ILE A 149 -6.65 2.49 -17.85
CA ILE A 149 -5.79 2.05 -16.75
C ILE A 149 -4.79 1.02 -17.28
N VAL A 150 -3.53 1.15 -16.86
CA VAL A 150 -2.42 0.24 -17.15
C VAL A 150 -1.71 -0.18 -15.86
N GLN A 151 -1.10 -1.35 -15.87
CA GLN A 151 -0.24 -1.84 -14.78
C GLN A 151 1.23 -1.75 -15.19
N VAL A 152 2.06 -1.11 -14.36
CA VAL A 152 3.50 -1.08 -14.56
C VAL A 152 4.11 -2.40 -14.10
N VAL A 153 4.89 -3.07 -14.94
CA VAL A 153 5.47 -4.41 -14.64
C VAL A 153 6.99 -4.43 -14.57
N SER A 154 7.65 -3.27 -14.67
CA SER A 154 9.12 -3.16 -14.63
C SER A 154 9.63 -2.35 -13.46
N ASP A 155 10.92 -2.54 -13.17
CA ASP A 155 11.72 -1.73 -12.25
C ASP A 155 11.22 -1.73 -10.80
N ASP A 156 11.49 -0.62 -10.11
CA ASP A 156 11.27 -0.36 -8.68
C ASP A 156 9.80 -0.11 -8.32
N ILE A 157 8.94 0.12 -9.30
CA ILE A 157 7.50 0.41 -9.12
C ILE A 157 6.58 -0.67 -9.74
N ALA A 158 7.13 -1.84 -10.06
CA ALA A 158 6.37 -2.95 -10.62
C ALA A 158 5.16 -3.33 -9.72
N GLY A 159 4.01 -3.55 -10.36
CA GLY A 159 2.72 -3.83 -9.73
C GLY A 159 1.82 -2.60 -9.55
N THR A 160 2.36 -1.38 -9.66
CA THR A 160 1.54 -0.17 -9.52
C THR A 160 0.60 0.03 -10.71
N PHE A 161 -0.61 0.55 -10.44
CA PHE A 161 -1.57 0.93 -11.48
C PHE A 161 -1.47 2.41 -11.81
N TRP A 162 -1.70 2.74 -13.07
CA TRP A 162 -1.62 4.09 -13.60
C TRP A 162 -2.81 4.33 -14.52
N ALA A 163 -3.48 5.47 -14.35
CA ALA A 163 -4.64 5.83 -15.15
C ALA A 163 -4.34 6.97 -16.09
N LEU A 164 -4.93 6.93 -17.27
CA LEU A 164 -4.90 7.99 -18.25
C LEU A 164 -5.79 9.14 -17.78
N VAL A 165 -5.21 10.33 -17.64
CA VAL A 165 -5.87 11.54 -17.17
C VAL A 165 -5.68 12.62 -18.22
N GLU A 166 -6.75 13.37 -18.52
CA GLU A 166 -6.68 14.58 -19.33
C GLU A 166 -6.21 15.75 -18.47
N THR A 167 -5.23 16.50 -18.98
CA THR A 167 -4.66 17.70 -18.34
C THR A 167 -4.73 18.87 -19.30
N ASP A 168 -4.45 20.09 -18.82
CA ASP A 168 -4.43 21.28 -19.69
C ASP A 168 -3.39 21.16 -20.81
N SER A 169 -2.36 20.32 -20.62
CA SER A 169 -1.27 20.07 -21.57
C SER A 169 -1.44 18.79 -22.39
N GLY A 170 -2.58 18.10 -22.28
CA GLY A 170 -2.88 16.84 -22.96
C GLY A 170 -3.02 15.64 -22.02
N LYS A 171 -2.90 14.43 -22.56
CA LYS A 171 -3.09 13.19 -21.80
C LYS A 171 -1.82 12.76 -21.08
N LEU A 172 -1.96 12.33 -19.83
CA LEU A 172 -0.87 11.76 -19.03
C LEU A 172 -1.34 10.52 -18.26
N TYR A 173 -0.49 9.50 -18.15
CA TYR A 173 -0.71 8.42 -17.19
C TYR A 173 -0.24 8.87 -15.80
N CYS A 174 -1.15 8.84 -14.84
CA CYS A 174 -0.92 9.23 -13.47
C CYS A 174 -1.10 8.02 -12.53
N PRO A 175 -0.25 7.87 -11.50
CA PRO A 175 -0.26 6.68 -10.64
C PRO A 175 -1.47 6.66 -9.70
N ILE A 176 -2.18 5.52 -9.68
CA ILE A 176 -3.37 5.27 -8.87
C ILE A 176 -2.98 5.01 -7.41
N ARG A 177 -3.72 5.64 -6.51
CA ARG A 177 -3.54 5.53 -5.06
C ARG A 177 -4.77 4.94 -4.40
N VAL A 178 -4.58 4.38 -3.21
CA VAL A 178 -5.68 3.94 -2.36
C VAL A 178 -6.11 5.09 -1.44
N VAL A 179 -7.41 5.15 -1.16
CA VAL A 179 -8.00 6.02 -0.15
C VAL A 179 -9.00 5.20 0.65
N ASP A 180 -9.07 5.45 1.96
CA ASP A 180 -9.91 4.68 2.86
C ASP A 180 -10.65 5.55 3.86
N THR A 181 -11.83 5.09 4.26
CA THR A 181 -12.71 5.74 5.24
C THR A 181 -13.39 4.68 6.08
N LYS A 182 -14.00 5.08 7.21
CA LYS A 182 -14.83 4.14 7.99
C LYS A 182 -15.98 3.70 7.10
N THR A 183 -16.33 2.42 7.10
CA THR A 183 -17.45 1.90 6.31
C THR A 183 -18.75 2.64 6.63
N SER A 184 -18.95 3.03 7.90
CA SER A 184 -20.10 3.83 8.35
C SER A 184 -20.19 5.23 7.73
N ASN A 185 -19.12 5.74 7.10
CA ASN A 185 -19.11 7.03 6.42
C ASN A 185 -19.45 6.92 4.93
N VAL A 186 -19.54 5.70 4.38
CA VAL A 186 -19.82 5.46 2.96
C VAL A 186 -21.33 5.42 2.74
N GLN A 187 -21.77 6.13 1.71
CA GLN A 187 -23.15 6.10 1.24
C GLN A 187 -23.14 5.93 -0.28
N ASP A 188 -23.92 4.99 -0.79
CA ASP A 188 -24.04 4.68 -2.23
C ASP A 188 -22.68 4.52 -2.93
N ASP A 189 -21.77 3.79 -2.28
CA ASP A 189 -20.40 3.53 -2.76
C ASP A 189 -19.61 4.79 -3.10
N LYS A 190 -19.80 5.87 -2.33
CA LYS A 190 -19.08 7.14 -2.48
C LYS A 190 -18.29 7.52 -1.23
N LEU A 191 -17.19 8.24 -1.44
CA LEU A 191 -16.45 8.88 -0.36
C LEU A 191 -17.32 9.92 0.37
N PRO A 192 -17.14 10.10 1.70
CA PRO A 192 -17.78 11.18 2.42
C PRO A 192 -17.27 12.53 1.92
N LYS A 193 -18.12 13.56 1.92
CA LYS A 193 -17.74 14.92 1.50
C LYS A 193 -16.77 15.61 2.48
N GLU A 194 -16.77 15.19 3.73
CA GLU A 194 -15.93 15.75 4.78
C GLU A 194 -14.51 15.19 4.69
N SER A 195 -13.56 16.01 4.24
CA SER A 195 -12.15 15.60 4.05
C SER A 195 -11.51 15.03 5.32
N GLY A 196 -11.91 15.48 6.51
CA GLY A 196 -11.42 14.97 7.80
C GLY A 196 -11.83 13.51 8.09
N LYS A 197 -12.79 12.95 7.34
CA LYS A 197 -13.20 11.54 7.44
C LYS A 197 -12.42 10.63 6.49
N ILE A 198 -11.63 11.20 5.58
CA ILE A 198 -10.94 10.50 4.52
C ILE A 198 -9.46 10.34 4.88
N HIS A 199 -8.96 9.12 4.83
CA HIS A 199 -7.52 8.84 4.91
C HIS A 199 -6.97 8.61 3.52
N TRP A 200 -6.15 9.56 3.05
CA TRP A 200 -5.49 9.50 1.75
C TRP A 200 -4.25 8.63 1.85
N GLY A 201 -4.25 7.52 1.11
CA GLY A 201 -3.19 6.53 1.15
C GLY A 201 -2.13 6.71 0.06
N HIS A 202 -1.32 5.67 -0.06
CA HIS A 202 -0.22 5.57 -1.01
C HIS A 202 -0.64 4.82 -2.29
N TYR A 203 0.32 4.52 -3.14
CA TYR A 203 0.10 3.85 -4.42
C TYR A 203 -0.28 2.40 -4.23
N LEU A 204 -1.27 1.95 -5.01
CA LEU A 204 -1.86 0.62 -4.86
C LEU A 204 -0.97 -0.45 -5.49
N LEU A 205 -0.73 -1.54 -4.74
CA LEU A 205 -0.05 -2.74 -5.22
C LEU A 205 -0.96 -3.96 -4.99
N PRO A 206 -1.24 -4.79 -6.02
CA PRO A 206 -1.90 -6.08 -5.84
C PRO A 206 -1.11 -7.01 -4.93
N SER A 207 -1.81 -7.91 -4.25
CA SER A 207 -1.23 -8.93 -3.36
C SER A 207 -0.10 -9.74 -4.03
N ASP A 208 -0.29 -10.15 -5.28
CA ASP A 208 0.68 -10.97 -6.02
C ASP A 208 2.03 -10.25 -6.27
N PHE A 209 2.02 -8.91 -6.31
CA PHE A 209 3.24 -8.11 -6.46
C PHE A 209 3.95 -7.85 -5.13
N LEU A 210 3.27 -8.03 -4.00
CA LEU A 210 3.86 -7.78 -2.68
C LEU A 210 4.94 -8.80 -2.37
N ALA A 211 4.73 -10.09 -2.64
CA ALA A 211 5.75 -11.11 -2.41
C ALA A 211 7.05 -10.79 -3.17
N ASN A 212 6.93 -10.48 -4.47
CA ASN A 212 8.07 -10.10 -5.31
C ASN A 212 8.75 -8.83 -4.81
N TYR A 213 7.99 -7.83 -4.36
CA TYR A 213 8.55 -6.60 -3.84
C TYR A 213 9.35 -6.85 -2.56
N TYR A 214 8.80 -7.66 -1.64
CA TYR A 214 9.46 -8.01 -0.39
C TYR A 214 10.74 -8.82 -0.64
N GLU A 215 10.70 -9.78 -1.57
CA GLU A 215 11.85 -10.60 -1.94
C GLU A 215 12.99 -9.76 -2.55
N ARG A 216 12.69 -8.88 -3.51
CA ARG A 216 13.70 -8.06 -4.19
C ARG A 216 14.41 -7.06 -3.27
N ASN A 217 13.69 -6.53 -2.28
CA ASN A 217 14.18 -5.43 -1.45
C ASN A 217 14.74 -5.91 -0.10
N THR A 218 14.77 -7.22 0.18
CA THR A 218 15.30 -7.77 1.44
C THR A 218 16.31 -8.89 1.17
N VAL A 219 17.51 -8.49 0.76
CA VAL A 219 18.59 -9.37 0.26
C VAL A 219 18.92 -10.55 1.21
N THR A 220 18.75 -10.38 2.53
CA THR A 220 19.17 -11.36 3.54
C THR A 220 18.05 -12.26 4.08
N LEU A 221 16.77 -11.90 3.88
CA LEU A 221 15.62 -12.67 4.38
C LEU A 221 14.70 -13.19 3.25
N GLY A 222 14.81 -12.65 2.04
CA GLY A 222 14.10 -13.14 0.86
C GLY A 222 12.58 -13.25 1.07
N SER A 223 11.94 -14.07 0.25
CA SER A 223 10.50 -14.35 0.27
C SER A 223 9.92 -14.79 1.63
N GLU A 224 10.76 -15.12 2.62
CA GLU A 224 10.36 -15.52 3.97
C GLU A 224 9.95 -14.35 4.87
N LEU A 225 10.41 -13.12 4.63
CA LEU A 225 10.03 -11.98 5.48
C LEU A 225 8.51 -11.78 5.52
N LEU A 226 7.86 -11.84 4.35
CA LEU A 226 6.41 -11.69 4.27
C LEU A 226 5.69 -12.83 5.01
N LEU A 227 6.21 -14.05 4.92
CA LEU A 227 5.71 -15.21 5.67
C LEU A 227 5.90 -15.03 7.18
N HIS A 228 7.05 -14.52 7.62
CA HIS A 228 7.29 -14.23 9.02
C HIS A 228 6.36 -13.14 9.56
N LEU A 229 6.09 -12.10 8.77
CA LEU A 229 5.11 -11.07 9.12
C LEU A 229 3.70 -11.66 9.27
N PHE A 230 3.34 -12.66 8.46
CA PHE A 230 2.07 -13.38 8.64
C PHE A 230 2.04 -14.27 9.89
N GLY A 231 3.21 -14.80 10.28
CA GLY A 231 3.42 -15.54 11.53
C GLY A 231 3.12 -14.73 12.79
N LEU A 232 3.26 -13.40 12.74
CA LEU A 232 2.94 -12.51 13.85
C LEU A 232 1.44 -12.47 14.19
N GLY A 233 0.57 -12.91 13.28
CA GLY A 233 -0.87 -13.02 13.48
C GLY A 233 -1.62 -11.70 13.67
N ASN A 234 -2.95 -11.77 13.82
CA ASN A 234 -3.87 -10.63 13.78
C ASN A 234 -3.82 -9.66 14.98
N PHE A 235 -2.78 -9.73 15.81
CA PHE A 235 -2.67 -8.84 16.96
C PHE A 235 -2.14 -7.46 16.58
N ALA A 236 -2.63 -6.43 17.26
CA ALA A 236 -2.01 -5.11 17.17
C ALA A 236 -0.60 -5.19 17.77
N GLN A 237 0.38 -4.72 17.01
CA GLN A 237 1.79 -4.77 17.35
C GLN A 237 2.38 -3.42 16.97
N ASN A 238 2.84 -2.65 17.95
CA ASN A 238 3.53 -1.40 17.66
C ASN A 238 4.97 -1.56 18.11
N MET A 239 5.92 -1.60 17.19
CA MET A 239 7.33 -1.57 17.54
C MET A 239 7.83 -0.14 17.29
N PRO A 240 7.86 0.71 18.34
CA PRO A 240 8.38 2.05 18.20
C PRO A 240 9.86 1.96 17.85
N VAL A 241 10.20 2.42 16.66
CA VAL A 241 11.57 2.81 16.36
C VAL A 241 11.71 4.20 16.96
N THR A 242 12.40 4.35 18.09
CA THR A 242 12.48 5.68 18.71
C THR A 242 13.31 6.61 17.85
N CYS A 243 12.63 7.51 17.13
CA CYS A 243 12.88 8.95 17.18
C CYS A 243 11.76 9.60 18.00
N ASP A 244 12.11 10.43 18.97
CA ASP A 244 11.19 11.21 19.82
C ASP A 244 10.32 10.44 20.84
N GLY A 245 10.74 9.24 21.26
CA GLY A 245 10.33 8.69 22.56
C GLY A 245 8.90 8.12 22.67
N LEU A 246 8.17 7.92 21.58
CA LEU A 246 6.89 7.22 21.60
C LEU A 246 7.07 5.73 21.93
N ARG A 247 6.25 5.19 22.84
CA ARG A 247 6.21 3.77 23.21
C ARG A 247 4.80 3.22 23.08
N ALA A 248 4.63 2.05 22.47
CA ALA A 248 3.36 1.33 22.44
C ALA A 248 3.61 -0.19 22.49
N GLU A 249 2.63 -0.92 23.03
CA GLU A 249 2.77 -2.33 23.45
C GLU A 249 2.67 -3.27 22.24
N VAL A 250 3.64 -4.20 22.11
CA VAL A 250 3.73 -5.20 21.02
C VAL A 250 2.84 -6.41 21.32
N VAL A 251 2.71 -6.77 22.60
CA VAL A 251 1.87 -7.84 23.13
C VAL A 251 1.58 -7.49 24.60
N PRO A 252 0.32 -7.64 25.10
CA PRO A 252 0.00 -7.44 26.51
C PRO A 252 0.98 -8.18 27.43
N GLY A 253 1.74 -7.45 28.26
CA GLY A 253 2.64 -8.01 29.26
C GLY A 253 4.04 -8.43 28.79
N LYS A 254 4.45 -8.14 27.55
CA LYS A 254 5.85 -8.34 27.10
C LYS A 254 6.70 -7.07 27.30
N LYS A 255 7.99 -7.25 27.56
CA LYS A 255 8.94 -6.15 27.81
C LYS A 255 9.16 -5.34 26.52
N PHE A 256 9.16 -4.01 26.65
CA PHE A 256 9.50 -3.11 25.56
C PHE A 256 10.94 -3.35 25.07
N LEU A 257 11.10 -3.63 23.78
CA LEU A 257 12.41 -3.56 23.13
C LEU A 257 12.74 -2.08 22.90
N SER A 258 13.54 -1.49 23.79
CA SER A 258 14.05 -0.13 23.61
C SER A 258 15.20 -0.16 22.60
N ARG A 259 14.88 -0.16 21.30
CA ARG A 259 15.89 0.02 20.24
C ARG A 259 15.60 1.33 19.49
N SER A 260 16.55 2.26 19.53
CA SER A 260 16.53 3.43 18.66
C SER A 260 17.05 3.01 17.29
N SER A 261 16.24 3.21 16.25
CA SER A 261 16.68 3.09 14.84
C SER A 261 16.50 4.44 14.14
N CYS A 262 16.84 5.52 14.85
CA CYS A 262 16.93 6.83 14.20
C CYS A 262 17.94 6.77 13.06
N ASN A 263 17.59 7.43 11.95
CA ASN A 263 18.31 7.50 10.68
C ASN A 263 18.22 6.24 9.82
N ASN A 264 17.10 6.05 9.11
CA ASN A 264 16.94 5.26 7.87
C ASN A 264 17.60 3.87 7.79
N ASP A 265 18.08 3.30 8.89
CA ASP A 265 18.79 2.04 8.87
C ASP A 265 17.78 0.91 8.90
N ILE A 266 17.37 0.60 7.68
CA ILE A 266 16.53 -0.52 7.29
C ILE A 266 16.98 -1.81 8.00
N GLU A 267 18.28 -2.05 8.09
CA GLU A 267 18.85 -3.26 8.69
C GLU A 267 18.52 -3.32 10.19
N THR A 268 18.66 -2.20 10.91
CA THR A 268 18.30 -2.16 12.33
C THR A 268 16.78 -2.37 12.56
N GLN A 269 15.91 -1.83 11.69
CA GLN A 269 14.47 -2.09 11.78
C GLN A 269 14.16 -3.56 11.48
N PHE A 270 14.84 -4.14 10.48
CA PHE A 270 14.72 -5.56 10.12
C PHE A 270 15.15 -6.46 11.28
N ASP A 271 16.30 -6.19 11.90
CA ASP A 271 16.82 -6.97 13.03
C ASP A 271 15.87 -6.93 14.23
N ALA A 272 15.23 -5.79 14.48
CA ALA A 272 14.27 -5.65 15.55
C ALA A 272 12.97 -6.45 15.29
N ILE A 273 12.45 -6.45 14.05
CA ILE A 273 11.30 -7.30 13.66
C ILE A 273 11.68 -8.78 13.71
N LYS A 274 12.85 -9.15 13.19
CA LYS A 274 13.36 -10.53 13.23
C LYS A 274 13.47 -11.02 14.67
N GLN A 275 14.04 -10.22 15.56
CA GLN A 275 14.12 -10.55 16.96
C GLN A 275 12.73 -10.69 17.59
N ALA A 276 11.77 -9.80 17.27
CA ALA A 276 10.40 -9.91 17.75
C ALA A 276 9.68 -11.19 17.26
N ILE A 277 9.95 -11.62 16.03
CA ILE A 277 9.47 -12.90 15.47
C ILE A 277 10.10 -14.08 16.23
N LEU A 278 11.42 -14.08 16.43
CA LEU A 278 12.15 -15.14 17.12
C LEU A 278 11.75 -15.25 18.60
N GLU A 279 11.48 -14.12 19.27
CA GLU A 279 10.99 -14.08 20.66
C GLU A 279 9.54 -14.59 20.81
N PHE A 280 8.84 -14.83 19.70
CA PHE A 280 7.47 -15.31 19.68
C PHE A 280 7.36 -16.85 19.61
N ASP A 281 8.47 -17.59 19.43
CA ASP A 281 8.50 -19.06 19.29
C ASP A 281 7.42 -19.59 18.33
N ILE A 282 7.70 -19.44 17.03
CA ILE A 282 7.22 -20.40 16.03
C ILE A 282 8.36 -21.41 15.89
N GLU A 283 8.32 -22.51 16.66
CA GLU A 283 9.20 -23.67 16.45
C GLU A 283 8.81 -24.44 15.18
#